data_AF-A0A496XF81-F1
#
_entry.id   AF-A0A496XF81-F1
#
_cell.length_a   1.000
_cell.length_b   1.000
_cell.length_c   1.000
_cell.angle_alpha   90.00
_cell.angle_beta   90.00
_cell.angle_gamma   90.00
#
_symmetry.space_group_name_H-M   'P 1'
#
loop_
_entity.id
_entity.type
_entity.pdbx_description
1 polymer ?
#
loop_
_entity_poly.entity_id
_entity_poly.type
_entity_poly.pdbx_seq_one_letter_code
_entity_poly.pdbx_strand_id
1 'polypeptide(L)'
;MPLIGASGAIAGVMGAFLVRYTHTQIDFVYVFAFFAHGRFSAPAWTMLPMWFVEQLIMAVWMERGAGGVAYSAHVGGFAFGAGAALALKHYKVEERWLRPGIDRQVDHVLMDESGLDEALRLRAAGDSEAALARMADEAGRRPGDRHL
;
A
#
# COMPACT_ATOMS: atom_id res chain seq x y z
N MET A 1 32.71 1.58 4.63
CA MET A 1 31.49 0.91 5.15
C MET A 1 30.71 0.40 3.95
N PRO A 2 30.45 -0.91 3.76
CA PRO A 2 29.60 -1.33 2.67
C PRO A 2 28.15 -1.07 3.06
N LEU A 3 27.51 -0.07 2.44
CA LEU A 3 26.07 0.19 2.43
C LEU A 3 25.30 -0.87 1.60
N ILE A 4 25.82 -2.09 1.54
CA ILE A 4 25.30 -3.17 0.69
C ILE A 4 24.06 -3.73 1.37
N GLY A 5 22.87 -3.23 1.02
CA GLY A 5 21.62 -3.91 1.37
C GLY A 5 20.38 -3.02 1.44
N ALA A 6 20.48 -1.82 2.01
CA ALA A 6 19.29 -0.98 2.21
C ALA A 6 18.67 -0.52 0.88
N SER A 7 19.49 -0.07 -0.08
CA SER A 7 19.00 0.38 -1.39
C SER A 7 18.47 -0.77 -2.25
N GLY A 8 19.04 -1.97 -2.13
CA GLY A 8 18.53 -3.18 -2.79
C GLY A 8 17.17 -3.61 -2.25
N ALA A 9 16.95 -3.49 -0.92
CA ALA A 9 15.65 -3.75 -0.31
C ALA A 9 14.58 -2.76 -0.81
N ILE A 10 14.93 -1.48 -0.93
CA ILE A 10 14.05 -0.46 -1.52
C ILE A 10 13.71 -0.82 -2.98
N ALA A 11 14.70 -1.24 -3.77
CA ALA A 11 14.47 -1.71 -5.13
C ALA A 11 13.49 -2.89 -5.18
N GLY A 12 13.57 -3.81 -4.21
CA GLY A 12 12.59 -4.89 -4.05
C GLY A 12 11.18 -4.41 -3.73
N VAL A 13 11.03 -3.44 -2.82
CA VAL A 13 9.72 -2.83 -2.54
C VAL A 13 9.17 -2.15 -3.80
N MET A 14 10.00 -1.45 -4.57
CA MET A 14 9.60 -0.83 -5.84
C MET A 14 9.14 -1.87 -6.88
N GLY A 15 9.83 -3.01 -6.99
CA GLY A 15 9.42 -4.11 -7.87
C GLY A 15 8.07 -4.72 -7.47
N ALA A 16 7.86 -4.95 -6.17
CA ALA A 16 6.57 -5.42 -5.66
C ALA A 16 5.45 -4.40 -5.88
N PHE A 17 5.76 -3.11 -5.67
CA PHE A 17 4.83 -2.00 -5.88
C PHE A 17 4.37 -1.91 -7.33
N LEU A 18 5.28 -2.04 -8.30
CA LEU A 18 4.92 -2.04 -9.73
C LEU A 18 3.85 -3.09 -10.07
N VAL A 19 3.99 -4.29 -9.51
CA VAL A 19 3.07 -5.42 -9.78
C VAL A 19 1.72 -5.22 -9.09
N ARG A 20 1.69 -4.65 -7.88
CA ARG A 20 0.45 -4.46 -7.10
C ARG A 20 -0.30 -3.18 -7.45
N TYR A 21 0.42 -2.14 -7.88
CA TYR A 21 -0.05 -0.76 -8.06
C TYR A 21 0.36 -0.18 -9.42
N THR A 22 0.16 -0.95 -10.48
CA THR A 22 0.59 -0.61 -11.85
C THR A 22 0.03 0.72 -12.37
N HIS A 23 -1.18 1.10 -11.96
CA HIS A 23 -1.86 2.32 -12.41
C HIS A 23 -1.71 3.53 -11.47
N THR A 24 -1.00 3.38 -10.36
CA THR A 24 -0.82 4.50 -9.42
C THR A 24 0.05 5.58 -10.03
N GLN A 25 -0.41 6.83 -9.95
CA GLN A 25 0.38 8.00 -10.34
C GLN A 25 1.38 8.34 -9.23
N ILE A 26 2.65 8.42 -9.61
CA ILE A 26 3.74 8.83 -8.74
C ILE A 26 4.04 10.30 -9.06
N ASP A 27 4.00 11.14 -8.03
CA ASP A 27 4.35 12.55 -8.15
C ASP A 27 5.86 12.72 -8.03
N PHE A 28 6.46 13.20 -9.11
CA PHE A 28 7.87 13.55 -9.17
C PHE A 28 8.03 15.06 -8.99
N VAL A 29 8.91 15.43 -8.08
CA VAL A 29 9.35 16.81 -7.91
C VAL A 29 10.67 16.96 -8.64
N TYR A 30 10.73 17.88 -9.60
CA TYR A 30 11.99 18.26 -10.22
C TYR A 30 12.37 19.67 -9.79
N VAL A 31 13.65 19.84 -9.47
CA VAL A 31 14.23 21.12 -9.09
C VAL A 31 15.45 21.36 -9.98
N PHE A 32 15.27 22.20 -11.00
CA PHE A 32 16.31 22.62 -11.92
C PHE A 32 16.83 23.99 -11.48
N ALA A 33 17.90 23.98 -10.67
CA ALA A 33 18.53 25.18 -10.11
C ALA A 33 17.51 26.16 -9.47
N PHE A 34 17.79 27.47 -9.53
CA PHE A 34 16.92 28.52 -8.96
C PHE A 34 15.71 28.89 -9.82
N PHE A 35 15.62 28.42 -11.08
CA PHE A 35 14.71 29.01 -12.07
C PHE A 35 13.57 28.10 -12.53
N ALA A 36 13.64 26.78 -12.33
CA ALA A 36 12.56 25.89 -12.70
C ALA A 36 12.35 24.80 -11.65
N HIS A 37 11.27 24.94 -10.88
CA HIS A 37 10.78 23.89 -9.98
C HIS A 37 9.35 23.54 -10.36
N GLY A 38 9.02 22.25 -10.37
CA GLY A 38 7.69 21.79 -10.74
C GLY A 38 7.40 20.39 -10.22
N ARG A 39 6.14 20.00 -10.39
CA ARG A 39 5.67 18.64 -10.12
C ARG A 39 5.16 18.04 -11.42
N PHE A 40 5.50 16.80 -11.64
CA PHE A 40 5.00 16.01 -12.75
C PHE A 40 4.56 14.65 -12.21
N SER A 41 3.34 14.25 -12.56
CA SER A 41 2.79 12.96 -12.17
C SER A 41 2.92 12.00 -13.34
N ALA A 42 3.54 10.85 -13.09
CA ALA A 42 3.59 9.77 -14.07
C ALA A 42 3.13 8.45 -13.47
N PRO A 43 2.50 7.60 -14.28
CA PRO A 43 2.08 6.30 -13.79
C PRO A 43 3.29 5.42 -13.46
N ALA A 44 3.19 4.62 -12.41
CA ALA A 44 4.25 3.75 -11.92
C ALA A 44 4.78 2.80 -13.01
N TRP A 45 3.91 2.34 -13.91
CA TRP A 45 4.27 1.42 -14.99
C TRP A 45 5.21 2.01 -16.05
N THR A 46 5.31 3.33 -16.21
CA THR A 46 6.29 3.92 -17.13
C THR A 46 7.61 4.18 -16.43
N MET A 47 7.55 4.71 -15.22
CA MET A 47 8.72 5.23 -14.51
C MET A 47 9.57 4.11 -13.89
N LEU A 48 8.94 3.11 -13.28
CA LEU A 48 9.68 2.02 -12.61
C LEU A 48 10.43 1.10 -13.59
N PRO A 49 9.84 0.69 -14.73
CA PRO A 49 10.57 -0.06 -15.74
C PRO A 49 11.68 0.77 -16.41
N MET A 50 11.46 2.06 -16.66
CA MET A 50 12.49 2.94 -17.20
C MET A 50 13.70 3.02 -16.27
N TRP A 51 13.47 3.25 -14.98
CA TRP A 51 14.51 3.23 -13.97
C TRP A 51 15.21 1.87 -13.88
N PHE A 52 14.47 0.76 -13.93
CA PHE A 52 15.06 -0.58 -13.89
C PHE A 52 15.95 -0.86 -15.12
N VAL A 53 15.55 -0.41 -16.31
CA VAL A 53 16.37 -0.51 -17.53
C VAL A 53 17.65 0.32 -17.39
N GLU A 54 17.57 1.52 -16.81
CA GLU A 54 18.76 2.30 -16.46
C GLU A 54 19.68 1.51 -15.51
N GLN A 55 19.13 0.89 -14.46
CA GLN A 55 19.93 0.06 -13.54
C GLN A 55 20.59 -1.13 -14.26
N LEU A 56 19.92 -1.77 -15.21
CA LEU A 56 20.47 -2.86 -16.02
C LEU A 56 21.63 -2.37 -16.90
N ILE A 57 21.47 -1.23 -17.56
CA ILE A 57 22.52 -0.60 -18.35
C ILE A 57 23.69 -0.28 -17.41
N MET A 58 23.47 0.44 -16.31
CA MET A 58 24.55 0.81 -15.40
C MET A 58 25.24 -0.40 -14.77
N ALA A 59 24.54 -1.49 -14.49
CA ALA A 59 25.16 -2.74 -14.07
C ALA A 59 26.15 -3.27 -15.12
N VAL A 60 25.77 -3.31 -16.40
CA VAL A 60 26.65 -3.80 -17.48
C VAL A 60 27.84 -2.85 -17.74
N TRP A 61 27.62 -1.54 -17.69
CA TRP A 61 28.62 -0.53 -18.08
C TRP A 61 29.55 -0.10 -16.93
N MET A 62 29.07 -0.06 -15.69
CA MET A 62 29.83 0.46 -14.54
C MET A 62 30.31 -0.61 -13.54
N GLU A 63 29.88 -1.87 -13.63
CA GLU A 63 30.43 -2.94 -12.75
C GLU A 63 31.95 -3.15 -12.93
N ARG A 64 32.51 -2.70 -14.06
CA ARG A 64 33.94 -2.82 -14.36
C ARG A 64 34.79 -1.60 -13.98
N GLY A 65 34.20 -0.52 -13.47
CA GLY A 65 34.95 0.72 -13.23
C GLY A 65 34.33 1.64 -12.18
N ALA A 66 35.05 1.78 -11.06
CA ALA A 66 35.07 2.94 -10.14
C ALA A 66 33.74 3.57 -9.66
N GLY A 67 32.59 2.90 -9.81
CA GLY A 67 31.31 3.35 -9.27
C GLY A 67 31.05 2.74 -7.89
N GLY A 68 30.95 3.55 -6.84
CA GLY A 68 30.60 3.10 -5.48
C GLY A 68 29.15 2.59 -5.30
N VAL A 69 28.43 2.34 -6.40
CA VAL A 69 27.02 1.95 -6.43
C VAL A 69 26.90 0.51 -6.92
N ALA A 70 26.28 -0.35 -6.12
CA ALA A 70 26.04 -1.76 -6.46
C ALA A 70 24.78 -1.92 -7.32
N TYR A 71 24.86 -1.56 -8.61
CA TYR A 71 23.72 -1.62 -9.54
C TYR A 71 23.10 -3.02 -9.66
N SER A 72 23.90 -4.08 -9.61
CA SER A 72 23.39 -5.46 -9.58
C SER A 72 22.52 -5.77 -8.36
N ALA A 73 22.77 -5.13 -7.20
CA ALA A 73 21.92 -5.28 -6.03
C ALA A 73 20.54 -4.63 -6.24
N HIS A 74 20.46 -3.51 -6.98
CA HIS A 74 19.18 -2.90 -7.35
C HIS A 74 18.41 -3.79 -8.34
N VAL A 75 19.09 -4.32 -9.35
CA VAL A 75 18.49 -5.22 -10.35
C VAL A 75 17.95 -6.49 -9.67
N GLY A 76 18.76 -7.13 -8.83
CA GLY A 76 18.37 -8.32 -8.09
C GLY A 76 17.22 -8.07 -7.11
N GLY A 77 17.29 -6.96 -6.37
CA GLY A 77 16.23 -6.55 -5.46
C GLY A 77 14.90 -6.35 -6.18
N PHE A 78 14.89 -5.54 -7.24
CA PHE A 78 13.70 -5.25 -8.04
C PHE A 78 13.08 -6.51 -8.65
N ALA A 79 13.90 -7.36 -9.28
CA ALA A 79 13.45 -8.61 -9.87
C ALA A 79 12.83 -9.55 -8.84
N PHE A 80 13.48 -9.69 -7.66
CA PHE A 80 12.96 -10.49 -6.57
C PHE A 80 11.61 -9.97 -6.07
N GLY A 81 11.50 -8.66 -5.81
CA GLY A 81 10.26 -8.05 -5.33
C GLY A 81 9.10 -8.17 -6.31
N ALA A 82 9.36 -7.92 -7.60
CA ALA A 82 8.37 -8.10 -8.66
C ALA A 82 7.93 -9.57 -8.77
N GLY A 83 8.87 -10.51 -8.76
CA GLY A 83 8.58 -11.94 -8.79
C GLY A 83 7.77 -12.42 -7.58
N ALA A 84 8.14 -11.97 -6.37
CA ALA A 84 7.43 -12.30 -5.14
C ALA A 84 5.99 -11.76 -5.16
N ALA A 85 5.78 -10.51 -5.58
CA ALA A 85 4.45 -9.94 -5.72
C ALA A 85 3.61 -10.67 -6.79
N LEU A 86 4.23 -11.07 -7.90
CA LEU A 86 3.56 -11.84 -8.94
C LEU A 86 3.15 -13.22 -8.42
N ALA A 87 4.02 -13.90 -7.69
CA ALA A 87 3.72 -15.17 -7.05
C ALA A 87 2.56 -15.04 -6.06
N LEU A 88 2.58 -14.04 -5.17
CA LEU A 88 1.50 -13.78 -4.22
C LEU A 88 0.16 -13.53 -4.93
N LYS A 89 0.17 -12.72 -5.99
CA LYS A 89 -1.01 -12.46 -6.84
C LYS A 89 -1.51 -13.73 -7.53
N HIS A 90 -0.60 -14.53 -8.09
CA HIS A 90 -0.92 -15.74 -8.82
C HIS A 90 -1.49 -16.84 -7.91
N TYR A 91 -0.89 -17.06 -6.75
CA TYR A 91 -1.35 -18.03 -5.75
C TYR A 91 -2.56 -17.56 -4.95
N LYS A 92 -3.09 -16.35 -5.23
CA LYS A 92 -4.25 -15.76 -4.55
C LYS A 92 -4.15 -15.89 -3.02
N VAL A 93 -2.93 -15.72 -2.50
CA VAL A 93 -2.64 -15.88 -1.06
C VAL A 93 -3.50 -14.91 -0.24
N GLU A 94 -3.76 -13.73 -0.80
CA GLU A 94 -4.68 -12.74 -0.24
C GLU A 94 -6.09 -13.30 -0.05
N GLU A 95 -6.63 -14.03 -1.03
CA GLU A 95 -7.98 -14.62 -0.92
C GLU A 95 -8.02 -15.78 0.07
N ARG A 96 -6.95 -16.59 0.11
CA ARG A 96 -6.93 -17.82 0.89
C ARG A 96 -6.63 -17.60 2.39
N TRP A 97 -5.87 -16.57 2.73
CA TRP A 97 -5.37 -16.37 4.09
C TRP A 97 -5.68 -14.99 4.68
N LEU A 98 -5.73 -13.92 3.86
CA LEU A 98 -5.94 -12.56 4.36
C LEU A 98 -7.42 -12.18 4.44
N ARG A 99 -8.22 -12.50 3.41
CA ARG A 99 -9.68 -12.23 3.41
C ARG A 99 -10.43 -12.83 4.61
N PRO A 100 -10.21 -14.09 5.02
CA PRO A 100 -10.95 -14.68 6.14
C PRO A 100 -10.64 -14.06 7.51
N GLY A 101 -9.56 -13.28 7.62
CA GLY A 101 -9.21 -12.52 8.82
C GLY A 101 -9.83 -11.12 8.81
N ILE A 102 -9.81 -10.45 7.65
CA ILE A 102 -10.42 -9.13 7.45
C ILE A 102 -11.94 -9.23 7.56
N ASP A 103 -12.57 -10.17 6.86
CA ASP A 103 -14.01 -10.36 6.88
C ASP A 103 -14.49 -10.67 8.30
N ARG A 104 -13.70 -11.39 9.10
CA ARG A 104 -14.03 -11.68 10.51
C ARG A 104 -13.99 -10.45 11.40
N GLN A 105 -13.07 -9.51 11.15
CA GLN A 105 -13.00 -8.25 11.88
C GLN A 105 -14.08 -7.27 11.42
N VAL A 106 -14.34 -7.19 10.11
CA VAL A 106 -15.38 -6.35 9.54
C VAL A 106 -16.76 -6.85 9.95
N ASP A 107 -17.02 -8.16 9.91
CA ASP A 107 -18.26 -8.76 10.44
C ASP A 107 -18.41 -8.46 11.93
N HIS A 108 -17.33 -8.52 12.72
CA HIS A 108 -17.41 -8.18 14.14
C HIS A 108 -17.73 -6.70 14.38
N VAL A 109 -17.25 -5.79 13.54
CA VAL A 109 -17.56 -4.35 13.62
C VAL A 109 -18.96 -4.05 13.07
N LEU A 110 -19.40 -4.73 12.01
CA LEU A 110 -20.75 -4.57 11.45
C LEU A 110 -21.84 -5.18 12.34
N MET A 111 -21.55 -6.29 13.03
CA MET A 111 -22.45 -6.88 14.04
C MET A 111 -22.55 -5.98 15.28
N ASP A 112 -21.50 -5.20 15.56
CA ASP A 112 -21.44 -4.19 16.61
C ASP A 112 -22.21 -2.91 16.25
N GLU A 113 -22.34 -2.58 14.96
CA GLU A 113 -23.17 -1.48 14.46
C GLU A 113 -24.68 -1.76 14.48
N SER A 114 -25.13 -2.89 15.05
CA SER A 114 -26.57 -3.21 15.15
C SER A 114 -27.38 -2.11 15.86
N GLY A 115 -26.79 -1.41 16.83
CA GLY A 115 -27.41 -0.25 17.48
C GLY A 115 -27.49 1.00 16.57
N LEU A 116 -26.47 1.24 15.74
CA LEU A 116 -26.42 2.37 14.82
C LEU A 116 -27.33 2.16 13.61
N ASP A 117 -27.33 0.96 13.04
CA ASP A 117 -28.15 0.58 11.89
C ASP A 117 -29.64 0.58 12.26
N GLU A 118 -29.97 0.14 13.49
CA GLU A 118 -31.33 0.24 14.05
C GLU A 118 -31.74 1.70 14.31
N ALA A 119 -30.84 2.55 14.82
CA ALA A 119 -31.09 3.98 14.98
C ALA A 119 -31.31 4.68 13.63
N LEU A 120 -30.53 4.34 12.60
CA LEU A 120 -30.70 4.87 11.24
C LEU A 120 -32.03 4.43 10.62
N ARG A 121 -32.48 3.19 10.87
CA ARG A 121 -33.81 2.71 10.44
C ARG A 121 -34.96 3.43 11.14
N LEU A 122 -34.87 3.64 12.45
CA LEU A 122 -35.87 4.38 13.23
C LEU A 122 -35.99 5.82 12.74
N ARG A 123 -34.85 6.47 12.46
CA ARG A 123 -34.81 7.81 11.86
C ARG A 123 -35.44 7.83 10.46
N ALA A 124 -35.15 6.83 9.62
CA ALA A 124 -35.72 6.71 8.28
C ALA A 124 -37.24 6.46 8.30
N ALA A 125 -37.75 5.80 9.35
CA ALA A 125 -39.18 5.64 9.62
C ALA A 125 -39.85 6.91 10.18
N GLY A 126 -39.09 7.98 10.43
CA GLY A 126 -39.56 9.25 10.97
C GLY A 126 -39.53 9.34 12.49
N ASP A 127 -39.18 8.25 13.18
CA ASP A 127 -39.09 8.19 14.64
C ASP A 127 -37.70 8.64 15.12
N SER A 128 -37.50 9.96 15.09
CA SER A 128 -36.23 10.58 15.45
C SER A 128 -35.94 10.48 16.96
N GLU A 129 -36.97 10.34 17.79
CA GLU A 129 -36.82 10.22 19.24
C GLU A 129 -36.32 8.83 19.63
N ALA A 130 -36.91 7.77 19.08
CA ALA A 130 -36.43 6.41 19.27
C ALA A 130 -35.02 6.20 18.68
N ALA A 131 -34.72 6.84 17.55
CA ALA A 131 -33.39 6.82 16.96
C ALA A 131 -32.32 7.46 17.87
N LEU A 132 -32.63 8.63 18.46
CA LEU A 132 -31.73 9.31 19.38
C LEU A 132 -31.54 8.52 20.68
N ALA A 133 -32.61 7.93 21.22
CA ALA A 133 -32.54 7.07 22.39
C ALA A 133 -31.64 5.85 22.14
N ARG A 134 -31.72 5.25 20.95
CA ARG A 134 -30.83 4.15 20.54
C ARG A 134 -29.37 4.57 20.35
N MET A 135 -29.12 5.73 19.75
CA MET A 135 -27.75 6.27 19.66
C MET A 135 -27.16 6.59 21.03
N ALA A 136 -27.98 7.08 21.98
CA ALA A 136 -27.53 7.37 23.34
C ALA A 136 -27.21 6.10 24.15
N ASP A 137 -28.02 5.03 23.99
CA ASP A 137 -27.75 3.71 24.57
C ASP A 137 -26.42 3.13 24.05
N GLU A 138 -26.18 3.28 22.74
CA GLU A 138 -24.93 2.82 22.12
C GLU A 138 -23.71 3.65 22.56
N ALA A 139 -23.84 4.98 22.62
CA ALA A 139 -22.79 5.88 23.09
C ALA A 139 -22.46 5.71 24.59
N GLY A 140 -23.39 5.17 25.37
CA GLY A 140 -23.21 4.86 26.79
C GLY A 140 -22.37 3.60 27.06
N ARG A 141 -22.23 2.70 26.07
CA ARG A 141 -21.39 1.51 26.18
C ARG A 141 -19.92 1.89 25.98
N ARG A 142 -19.10 1.75 27.04
CA ARG A 142 -17.65 2.04 26.93
C ARG A 142 -16.98 1.00 26.02
N PRO A 143 -16.08 1.41 25.12
CA PRO A 143 -15.38 0.47 24.22
C PRO A 143 -14.49 -0.57 24.92
N GLY A 144 -14.33 -0.50 26.24
CA GLY A 144 -13.52 -1.42 27.06
C GLY A 144 -14.30 -2.42 27.93
N ASP A 145 -15.63 -2.36 28.00
CA ASP A 145 -16.45 -3.28 28.83
C ASP A 145 -16.84 -4.57 28.09
N ARG A 146 -16.31 -4.78 26.88
CA ARG A 146 -16.50 -6.02 26.10
C ARG A 146 -15.54 -7.08 26.63
N HIS A 147 -16.00 -7.81 27.65
CA HIS A 147 -15.28 -8.95 28.20
C HIS A 147 -15.11 -10.07 27.17
N LEU A 148 -13.91 -10.67 27.24
CA LEU A 148 -13.38 -11.88 26.60
C LEU A 148 -14.38 -13.04 26.47
#